data_AF-A0A6P4D413-F1
#
_entry.id   AF-A0A6P4D413-F1
#
_cell.length_a   1.000
_cell.length_b   1.000
_cell.length_c   1.000
_cell.angle_alpha   90.00
_cell.angle_beta   90.00
_cell.angle_gamma   90.00
#
_symmetry.space_group_name_H-M   'P 1'
#
loop_
_entity.id
_entity.type
_entity.pdbx_description
1 polymer ?
#
loop_
_entity_poly.entity_id
_entity_poly.type
_entity_poly.pdbx_seq_one_letter_code
_entity_poly.pdbx_strand_id
1 'polypeptide(L)'
;MHTRCLMQSHKVPVVPLQRPDEMQVPSPSWMQTTSGYEDVDSELGIPTMITWIYDGKEVAVEGSWDNWKTRMPLQRSGKDFTIMKVLPSGVYQFRFIVDGQWRYAPDLPWAQDDAGITYNVLDLQDYVPEDIGSISGFEPPKSPDSSYNNLQLSSEDYAKEPPLVPPFLQMTLLNVPSTNMEIQPPISRPQHVVLNHLYMQKGKGSPSVVALGTTHRFLAKYVTVVLYKSLQR
;
A
#
# COMPACT_ATOMS: atom_id res chain seq x y z
N MET A 1 -43.14 2.13 -65.61
CA MET A 1 -41.89 2.42 -66.34
C MET A 1 -41.56 3.89 -66.07
N HIS A 2 -40.72 4.21 -65.07
CA HIS A 2 -39.27 4.47 -65.21
C HIS A 2 -38.95 5.34 -66.45
N THR A 3 -38.22 6.46 -66.42
CA THR A 3 -37.46 7.21 -65.41
C THR A 3 -36.97 8.49 -66.13
N ARG A 4 -36.63 9.56 -65.41
CA ARG A 4 -35.66 10.57 -65.91
C ARG A 4 -34.61 10.84 -64.84
N CYS A 5 -33.38 11.04 -65.32
CA CYS A 5 -32.11 11.11 -64.61
C CYS A 5 -31.64 12.56 -64.33
N LEU A 6 -30.90 12.73 -63.22
CA LEU A 6 -29.63 13.47 -62.99
C LEU A 6 -29.57 15.01 -63.17
N MET A 7 -28.80 15.85 -62.45
CA MET A 7 -27.76 15.78 -61.37
C MET A 7 -27.85 17.09 -60.53
N GLN A 8 -27.80 17.05 -59.19
CA GLN A 8 -26.68 17.28 -58.26
C GLN A 8 -26.22 18.75 -58.01
N SER A 9 -26.30 19.19 -56.75
CA SER A 9 -25.40 20.20 -56.14
C SER A 9 -25.12 19.81 -54.68
N HIS A 10 -23.88 20.07 -54.23
CA HIS A 10 -23.30 19.60 -52.98
C HIS A 10 -23.85 20.30 -51.73
N LYS A 11 -24.24 19.53 -50.71
CA LYS A 11 -24.17 19.92 -49.29
C LYS A 11 -23.80 18.71 -48.43
N VAL A 12 -22.81 18.90 -47.57
CA VAL A 12 -22.27 17.90 -46.63
C VAL A 12 -23.31 17.64 -45.52
N PRO A 13 -23.63 16.38 -45.17
CA PRO A 13 -24.56 16.08 -44.07
C PRO A 13 -23.85 16.14 -42.71
N VAL A 14 -24.49 16.82 -41.77
CA VAL A 14 -24.22 16.75 -40.33
C VAL A 14 -24.59 15.34 -39.84
N VAL A 15 -23.65 14.65 -39.18
CA VAL A 15 -23.90 13.38 -38.49
C VAL A 15 -24.17 13.66 -37.00
N PRO A 16 -25.19 13.05 -36.38
CA PRO A 16 -25.57 13.30 -34.98
C PRO A 16 -24.52 12.79 -33.97
N LEU A 17 -24.34 13.53 -32.87
CA LEU A 17 -23.58 13.08 -31.70
C LEU A 17 -24.18 11.81 -31.10
N GLN A 18 -23.40 10.72 -31.10
CA GLN A 18 -23.65 9.51 -30.32
C GLN A 18 -23.02 9.64 -28.93
N ARG A 19 -23.79 9.25 -27.90
CA ARG A 19 -23.33 9.12 -26.51
C ARG A 19 -22.28 8.00 -26.43
N PRO A 20 -21.22 8.13 -25.62
CA PRO A 20 -20.33 7.00 -25.37
C PRO A 20 -21.02 6.00 -24.42
N ASP A 21 -21.36 4.84 -24.96
CA ASP A 21 -21.60 3.62 -24.19
C ASP A 21 -20.25 2.99 -23.80
N GLU A 22 -20.19 2.56 -22.54
CA GLU A 22 -19.39 1.48 -21.96
C GLU A 22 -18.06 1.11 -22.65
N MET A 23 -16.97 1.74 -22.22
CA MET A 23 -15.62 1.21 -22.40
C MET A 23 -15.43 -0.01 -21.50
N GLN A 24 -15.64 -1.19 -22.07
CA GLN A 24 -15.14 -2.46 -21.52
C GLN A 24 -13.61 -2.38 -21.43
N VAL A 25 -13.11 -2.34 -20.19
CA VAL A 25 -11.68 -2.51 -19.89
C VAL A 25 -11.35 -4.01 -20.05
N PRO A 26 -10.28 -4.40 -20.77
CA PRO A 26 -9.86 -5.80 -20.81
C PRO A 26 -9.35 -6.20 -19.44
N SER A 27 -10.03 -7.17 -18.82
CA SER A 27 -9.58 -7.84 -17.61
C SER A 27 -8.28 -8.61 -17.89
N PRO A 28 -7.24 -8.49 -17.03
CA PRO A 28 -6.05 -9.32 -17.17
C PRO A 28 -6.41 -10.79 -16.88
N SER A 29 -6.02 -11.65 -17.80
CA SER A 29 -6.33 -13.08 -17.91
C SER A 29 -5.54 -13.95 -16.93
N TRP A 30 -5.62 -13.66 -15.63
CA TRP A 30 -4.98 -14.50 -14.59
C TRP A 30 -5.98 -15.19 -13.65
N MET A 31 -7.28 -15.08 -13.93
CA MET A 31 -8.32 -15.78 -13.19
C MET A 31 -9.00 -16.83 -14.08
N GLN A 32 -8.37 -18.00 -14.23
CA GLN A 32 -9.09 -19.27 -14.38
C GLN A 32 -8.15 -20.47 -14.32
N THR A 33 -8.06 -21.09 -13.14
CA THR A 33 -7.88 -22.55 -12.99
C THR A 33 -8.59 -23.01 -11.72
N THR A 34 -9.69 -23.74 -11.95
CA THR A 34 -10.16 -24.98 -11.30
C THR A 34 -10.00 -25.19 -9.79
N SER A 35 -11.16 -25.53 -9.20
CA SER A 35 -11.40 -26.17 -7.91
C SER A 35 -10.32 -27.11 -7.39
N GLY A 36 -9.83 -26.78 -6.20
CA GLY A 36 -9.14 -27.66 -5.26
C GLY A 36 -8.97 -26.85 -3.98
N TYR A 37 -9.60 -27.27 -2.88
CA TYR A 37 -9.37 -26.68 -1.56
C TYR A 37 -7.92 -26.97 -1.16
N GLU A 38 -7.02 -26.03 -1.44
CA GLU A 38 -5.75 -25.91 -0.73
C GLU A 38 -5.73 -24.53 -0.09
N ASP A 39 -5.47 -24.56 1.21
CA ASP A 39 -5.38 -23.44 2.14
C ASP A 39 -4.46 -22.35 1.56
N VAL A 40 -5.06 -21.28 1.05
CA VAL A 40 -4.35 -20.14 0.49
C VAL A 40 -4.01 -19.16 1.62
N ASP A 41 -3.20 -19.61 2.58
CA ASP A 41 -2.34 -18.67 3.31
C ASP A 41 -1.07 -18.51 2.49
N SER A 42 -1.21 -17.84 1.34
CA SER A 42 -0.07 -17.29 0.65
C SER A 42 0.42 -16.13 1.51
N GLU A 43 1.20 -16.43 2.54
CA GLU A 43 1.92 -15.43 3.31
C GLU A 43 2.59 -14.48 2.32
N LEU A 44 2.08 -13.24 2.28
CA LEU A 44 2.63 -12.15 1.50
C LEU A 44 4.04 -11.90 2.03
N GLY A 45 5.02 -12.61 1.47
CA GLY A 45 6.39 -12.56 1.95
C GLY A 45 6.96 -11.13 1.84
N ILE A 46 7.82 -10.82 2.78
CA ILE A 46 8.43 -9.52 2.99
C ILE A 46 9.69 -9.44 2.10
N PRO A 47 9.71 -8.55 1.08
CA PRO A 47 10.90 -8.36 0.26
C PRO A 47 11.98 -7.66 1.10
N THR A 48 13.07 -8.37 1.32
CA THR A 48 14.19 -7.95 2.15
C THR A 48 15.48 -7.95 1.32
N MET A 49 16.23 -6.85 1.40
CA MET A 49 17.55 -6.76 0.78
C MET A 49 18.62 -7.21 1.77
N ILE A 50 19.44 -8.18 1.38
CA ILE A 50 20.61 -8.62 2.15
C ILE A 50 21.85 -8.16 1.40
N THR A 51 22.69 -7.37 2.07
CA THR A 51 23.84 -6.71 1.45
C THR A 51 25.12 -7.02 2.22
N TRP A 52 26.20 -7.31 1.48
CA TRP A 52 27.57 -7.39 1.96
C TRP A 52 28.37 -6.22 1.40
N ILE A 53 28.87 -5.35 2.28
CA ILE A 53 29.56 -4.09 1.91
C ILE A 53 31.09 -4.17 2.00
N TYR A 54 31.63 -5.35 2.31
CA TYR A 54 33.07 -5.56 2.48
C TYR A 54 33.68 -6.27 1.26
N ASP A 55 35.01 -6.33 1.23
CA ASP A 55 35.74 -6.98 0.16
C ASP A 55 35.43 -8.49 0.06
N GLY A 56 35.44 -8.98 -1.17
CA GLY A 56 35.24 -10.38 -1.53
C GLY A 56 35.27 -10.54 -3.05
N LYS A 57 35.66 -11.72 -3.55
CA LYS A 57 35.55 -12.03 -4.99
C LYS A 57 34.22 -12.67 -5.30
N GLU A 58 33.83 -13.63 -4.47
CA GLU A 58 32.57 -14.34 -4.54
C GLU A 58 31.89 -14.33 -3.17
N VAL A 59 30.66 -13.84 -3.13
CA VAL A 59 29.87 -13.75 -1.91
C VAL A 59 28.58 -14.53 -2.11
N ALA A 60 28.25 -15.38 -1.15
CA ALA A 60 26.97 -16.06 -1.06
C ALA A 60 26.38 -15.93 0.34
N VAL A 61 25.10 -16.23 0.49
CA VAL A 61 24.39 -16.25 1.76
C VAL A 61 23.62 -17.55 1.93
N GLU A 62 23.57 -18.03 3.16
CA GLU A 62 22.70 -19.11 3.61
C GLU A 62 22.07 -18.73 4.95
N GLY A 63 20.91 -19.29 5.26
CA GLY A 63 20.16 -18.91 6.45
C GLY A 63 19.11 -19.92 6.87
N SER A 64 18.51 -19.67 8.02
CA SER A 64 17.55 -20.57 8.66
C SER A 64 16.22 -20.69 7.93
N TRP A 65 15.91 -19.77 6.99
CA TRP A 65 14.67 -19.77 6.20
C TRP A 65 14.40 -21.05 5.41
N ASP A 66 15.44 -21.84 5.11
CA ASP A 66 15.30 -23.16 4.48
C ASP A 66 16.07 -24.26 5.22
N ASN A 67 16.33 -24.04 6.51
CA ASN A 67 17.19 -24.87 7.36
C ASN A 67 18.62 -25.00 6.81
N TRP A 68 19.22 -23.90 6.34
CA TRP A 68 20.61 -23.84 5.90
C TRP A 68 20.93 -24.78 4.71
N LYS A 69 19.93 -25.06 3.88
CA LYS A 69 20.07 -26.02 2.77
C LYS A 69 20.61 -25.37 1.50
N THR A 70 20.20 -24.14 1.22
CA THR A 70 20.54 -23.47 -0.04
C THR A 70 21.54 -22.36 0.18
N ARG A 71 22.68 -22.49 -0.50
CA ARG A 71 23.64 -21.40 -0.70
C ARG A 71 23.19 -20.54 -1.89
N MET A 72 22.93 -19.26 -1.64
CA MET A 72 22.50 -18.31 -2.67
C MET A 72 23.61 -17.30 -2.98
N PRO A 73 24.15 -17.23 -4.22
CA PRO A 73 25.15 -16.23 -4.58
C PRO A 73 24.54 -14.83 -4.60
N LEU A 74 25.29 -13.85 -4.11
CA LEU A 74 24.90 -12.44 -4.16
C LEU A 74 25.36 -11.82 -5.49
N GLN A 75 24.57 -10.88 -5.99
CA GLN A 75 24.87 -10.12 -7.19
C GLN A 75 25.83 -8.97 -6.83
N ARG A 76 26.92 -8.82 -7.58
CA ARG A 76 27.85 -7.71 -7.39
C ARG A 76 27.28 -6.41 -7.98
N SER A 77 27.22 -5.36 -7.18
CA SER A 77 26.83 -4.01 -7.55
C SER A 77 27.91 -3.02 -7.11
N GLY A 78 28.86 -2.73 -8.01
CA GLY A 78 30.01 -1.90 -7.71
C GLY A 78 30.93 -2.54 -6.66
N LYS A 79 30.96 -1.93 -5.47
CA LYS A 79 31.72 -2.42 -4.31
C LYS A 79 30.93 -3.38 -3.41
N ASP A 80 29.61 -3.36 -3.51
CA ASP A 80 28.73 -4.14 -2.64
C ASP A 80 28.25 -5.41 -3.34
N PHE A 81 27.82 -6.40 -2.56
CA PHE A 81 27.16 -7.60 -3.04
C PHE A 81 25.75 -7.64 -2.45
N THR A 82 24.71 -7.88 -3.24
CA THR A 82 23.32 -7.80 -2.79
C THR A 82 22.47 -8.98 -3.27
N ILE A 83 21.43 -9.31 -2.52
CA ILE A 83 20.35 -10.20 -2.97
C ILE A 83 19.01 -9.72 -2.41
N MET A 84 17.97 -9.78 -3.25
CA MET A 84 16.59 -9.58 -2.83
C MET A 84 15.96 -10.93 -2.48
N LYS A 85 15.43 -11.04 -1.27
CA LYS A 85 14.78 -12.25 -0.77
C LYS A 85 13.38 -11.92 -0.28
N VAL A 86 12.39 -12.71 -0.68
CA VAL A 86 11.03 -12.64 -0.17
C VAL A 86 10.89 -13.70 0.91
N LEU A 87 10.69 -13.29 2.16
CA LEU A 87 10.64 -14.18 3.32
C LEU A 87 9.34 -13.97 4.12
N PRO A 88 8.73 -15.03 4.68
CA PRO A 88 7.64 -14.91 5.64
C PRO A 88 7.98 -14.01 6.83
N SER A 89 6.96 -13.61 7.60
CA SER A 89 7.21 -12.89 8.86
C SER A 89 7.90 -13.81 9.86
N GLY A 90 8.97 -13.34 10.49
CA GLY A 90 9.73 -14.15 11.46
C GLY A 90 11.15 -13.63 11.72
N VAL A 91 11.86 -14.32 12.61
CA VAL A 91 13.27 -14.05 12.90
C VAL A 91 14.13 -15.11 12.24
N TYR A 92 15.06 -14.67 11.40
CA TYR A 92 15.97 -15.54 10.67
C TYR A 92 17.41 -15.31 11.11
N GLN A 93 18.17 -16.40 11.13
CA GLN A 93 19.62 -16.36 11.27
C GLN A 93 20.25 -16.62 9.92
N PHE A 94 21.33 -15.93 9.60
CA PHE A 94 22.04 -16.13 8.35
C PHE A 94 23.52 -15.85 8.48
N ARG A 95 24.30 -16.31 7.51
CA ARG A 95 25.73 -16.00 7.41
C ARG A 95 26.15 -15.84 5.96
N PHE A 96 27.22 -15.10 5.77
CA PHE A 96 27.85 -14.93 4.48
C PHE A 96 28.91 -16.00 4.28
N ILE A 97 29.09 -16.39 3.03
CA ILE A 97 30.18 -17.24 2.55
C ILE A 97 30.98 -16.37 1.59
N VAL A 98 32.09 -15.85 2.06
CA VAL A 98 32.97 -14.93 1.31
C VAL A 98 34.23 -15.69 0.95
N ASP A 99 34.46 -15.89 -0.35
CA ASP A 99 35.62 -16.62 -0.87
C ASP A 99 35.77 -18.02 -0.21
N GLY A 100 34.65 -18.68 0.05
CA GLY A 100 34.57 -20.01 0.65
C GLY A 100 34.67 -20.05 2.18
N GLN A 101 34.80 -18.91 2.85
CA GLN A 101 34.88 -18.82 4.32
C GLN A 101 33.58 -18.27 4.91
N TRP A 102 33.15 -18.83 6.04
CA TRP A 102 32.01 -18.30 6.78
C TRP A 102 32.37 -16.97 7.43
N ARG A 103 31.51 -15.98 7.21
CA ARG A 103 31.64 -14.60 7.69
C ARG A 103 30.28 -14.10 8.16
N TYR A 104 30.32 -13.08 9.00
CA TYR A 104 29.17 -12.28 9.38
C TYR A 104 29.49 -10.81 9.11
N ALA A 105 28.45 -10.00 8.93
CA ALA A 105 28.54 -8.57 8.77
C ALA A 105 28.45 -7.91 10.16
N PRO A 106 29.51 -7.26 10.68
CA PRO A 106 29.52 -6.69 12.03
C PRO A 106 28.62 -5.44 12.19
N ASP A 107 28.21 -4.84 11.07
CA ASP A 107 27.29 -3.71 10.95
C ASP A 107 25.81 -4.11 11.00
N LEU A 108 25.51 -5.40 10.85
CA LEU A 108 24.15 -5.93 10.98
C LEU A 108 23.95 -6.53 12.38
N PRO A 109 22.70 -6.63 12.87
CA PRO A 109 22.41 -7.39 14.08
C PRO A 109 23.01 -8.81 13.98
N TRP A 110 23.58 -9.29 15.07
CA TRP A 110 24.20 -10.61 15.12
C TRP A 110 24.03 -11.24 16.50
N ALA A 111 24.07 -12.57 16.51
CA ALA A 111 24.01 -13.40 17.71
C ALA A 111 25.10 -14.47 17.63
N GLN A 112 25.51 -14.97 18.78
CA GLN A 112 26.46 -16.07 18.88
C GLN A 112 25.82 -17.21 19.65
N ASP A 113 25.96 -18.44 19.14
CA ASP A 113 25.49 -19.63 19.85
C ASP A 113 26.46 -20.08 20.96
N ASP A 114 26.03 -21.06 21.76
CA ASP A 114 26.84 -21.62 22.85
C ASP A 114 28.14 -22.29 22.35
N ALA A 115 28.20 -22.66 21.07
CA ALA A 115 29.37 -23.24 20.42
C ALA A 115 30.35 -22.16 19.90
N GLY A 116 30.01 -20.87 20.03
CA GLY A 116 30.84 -19.76 19.60
C GLY A 116 30.67 -19.38 18.12
N ILE A 117 29.67 -19.93 17.42
CA ILE A 117 29.40 -19.60 16.02
C ILE A 117 28.56 -18.33 15.96
N THR A 118 29.04 -17.36 15.19
CA THR A 118 28.38 -16.07 14.99
C THR A 118 27.50 -16.09 13.73
N TYR A 119 26.28 -15.59 13.86
CA TYR A 119 25.32 -15.42 12.76
C TYR A 119 24.78 -14.00 12.76
N ASN A 120 24.45 -13.48 11.59
CA ASN A 120 23.61 -12.30 11.51
C ASN A 120 22.14 -12.66 11.79
N VAL A 121 21.40 -11.71 12.37
CA VAL A 121 19.99 -11.82 12.70
C VAL A 121 19.18 -10.90 11.80
N LEU A 122 18.13 -11.42 11.21
CA LEU A 122 17.16 -10.70 10.39
C LEU A 122 15.77 -10.85 11.03
N ASP A 123 15.28 -9.78 11.65
CA ASP A 123 13.95 -9.75 12.26
C ASP A 123 12.94 -9.10 11.31
N LEU A 124 11.95 -9.89 10.87
CA LEU A 124 10.87 -9.49 9.98
C LEU A 124 9.51 -9.46 10.67
N GLN A 125 9.44 -9.66 12.00
CA GLN A 125 8.17 -9.74 12.73
C GLN A 125 7.42 -8.41 12.76
N ASP A 126 8.15 -7.30 12.86
CA ASP A 126 7.61 -5.95 12.93
C ASP A 126 7.53 -5.28 11.54
N TYR A 127 7.58 -6.05 10.45
CA TYR A 127 7.44 -5.46 9.13
C TYR A 127 6.04 -4.85 8.99
N VAL A 128 5.99 -3.53 9.02
CA VAL A 128 4.82 -2.72 8.69
C VAL A 128 5.05 -2.25 7.24
N PRO A 129 4.40 -2.87 6.22
CA PRO A 129 4.59 -2.49 4.81
C PRO A 129 4.26 -1.02 4.48
N GLU A 130 3.74 -0.27 5.46
CA GLU A 130 3.27 1.11 5.33
C GLU A 130 3.88 2.04 6.38
N ASP A 131 4.98 1.70 7.05
CA ASP A 131 5.71 2.69 7.88
C ASP A 131 6.52 3.64 6.99
N ILE A 132 5.77 4.40 6.19
CA ILE A 132 6.20 5.47 5.29
C ILE A 132 6.89 6.59 6.07
N GLY A 133 6.81 6.60 7.40
CA GLY A 133 7.53 7.55 8.26
C GLY A 133 9.06 7.49 8.13
N SER A 134 9.60 6.39 7.60
CA SER A 134 11.04 6.24 7.34
C SER A 134 11.47 6.68 5.92
N ILE A 135 10.51 6.86 5.00
CA ILE A 135 10.81 7.28 3.62
C ILE A 135 10.77 8.80 3.58
N SER A 136 11.94 9.43 3.65
CA SER A 136 12.12 10.90 3.67
C SER A 136 11.32 11.68 2.60
N GLY A 137 10.91 11.05 1.49
CA GLY A 137 10.09 11.68 0.45
C GLY A 137 8.58 11.82 0.75
N PHE A 138 8.09 11.24 1.84
CA PHE A 138 6.66 11.27 2.21
C PHE A 138 6.40 11.87 3.60
N GLU A 139 7.42 12.45 4.24
CA GLU A 139 7.22 13.19 5.48
C GLU A 139 6.34 14.42 5.18
N PRO A 140 5.21 14.61 5.90
CA PRO A 140 4.39 15.80 5.73
C PRO A 140 5.27 17.04 5.95
N PRO A 141 5.12 18.11 5.14
CA PRO A 141 5.87 19.33 5.38
C PRO A 141 5.59 19.81 6.80
N LYS A 142 6.65 20.15 7.53
CA LYS A 142 6.52 20.70 8.87
C LYS A 142 5.67 21.96 8.80
N SER A 143 4.69 22.03 9.70
CA SER A 143 3.94 23.25 9.97
C SER A 143 4.92 24.41 10.23
N PRO A 144 4.70 25.60 9.67
CA PRO A 144 5.56 26.75 9.93
C PRO A 144 5.60 27.11 11.43
N ASP A 145 6.78 27.39 11.97
CA ASP A 145 6.98 27.63 13.42
C ASP A 145 6.22 28.87 13.96
N SER A 146 5.88 29.83 13.09
CA SER A 146 5.17 31.07 13.49
C SER A 146 4.42 31.79 12.37
N SER A 147 4.40 31.27 11.14
CA SER A 147 3.79 31.97 9.99
C SER A 147 2.28 31.78 9.87
N TYR A 148 1.66 31.02 10.78
CA TYR A 148 0.21 30.94 10.84
C TYR A 148 -0.34 32.31 11.22
N ASN A 149 -1.13 32.88 10.32
CA ASN A 149 -1.83 34.13 10.53
C ASN A 149 -3.34 33.91 10.35
N ASN A 150 -4.13 34.87 10.80
CA ASN A 150 -5.57 34.89 10.57
C ASN A 150 -5.93 35.99 9.55
N LEU A 151 -5.07 36.22 8.55
CA LEU A 151 -5.36 37.19 7.51
C LEU A 151 -6.54 36.70 6.68
N GLN A 152 -7.41 37.64 6.31
CA GLN A 152 -8.54 37.32 5.45
C GLN A 152 -8.03 37.01 4.04
N LEU A 153 -8.56 35.93 3.45
CA LEU A 153 -8.21 35.52 2.09
C LEU A 153 -8.62 36.60 1.08
N SER A 154 -7.77 36.78 0.06
CA SER A 154 -7.98 37.75 -1.02
C SER A 154 -8.88 37.19 -2.13
N SER A 155 -9.39 38.04 -3.03
CA SER A 155 -10.17 37.59 -4.19
C SER A 155 -9.39 36.62 -5.09
N GLU A 156 -8.08 36.79 -5.18
CA GLU A 156 -7.16 35.94 -5.93
C GLU A 156 -7.06 34.52 -5.32
N ASP A 157 -7.22 34.38 -4.01
CA ASP A 157 -7.21 33.08 -3.34
C ASP A 157 -8.48 32.28 -3.64
N TYR A 158 -9.62 32.96 -3.74
CA TYR A 158 -10.90 32.35 -4.13
C TYR A 158 -11.00 32.04 -5.62
N ALA A 159 -10.16 32.66 -6.46
CA ALA A 159 -10.14 32.42 -7.90
C ALA A 159 -9.46 31.09 -8.29
N LYS A 160 -8.73 30.45 -7.36
CA LYS A 160 -8.06 29.17 -7.57
C LYS A 160 -9.09 28.04 -7.60
N GLU A 161 -9.02 27.18 -8.60
CA GLU A 161 -9.91 26.02 -8.70
C GLU A 161 -9.57 24.99 -7.60
N PRO A 162 -10.55 24.48 -6.84
CA PRO A 162 -10.29 23.49 -5.82
C PRO A 162 -9.89 22.14 -6.44
N PRO A 163 -9.02 21.36 -5.78
CA PRO A 163 -8.66 20.04 -6.27
C PRO A 163 -9.88 19.11 -6.28
N LEU A 164 -9.90 18.19 -7.24
CA LEU A 164 -10.91 17.14 -7.31
C LEU A 164 -10.82 16.24 -6.09
N VAL A 165 -11.99 15.87 -5.54
CA VAL A 165 -12.06 14.95 -4.39
C VAL A 165 -11.55 13.57 -4.81
N PRO A 166 -10.53 13.02 -4.14
CA PRO A 166 -10.07 11.66 -4.43
C PRO A 166 -11.20 10.63 -4.24
N PRO A 167 -11.43 9.72 -5.20
CA PRO A 167 -12.54 8.77 -5.14
C PRO A 167 -12.45 7.82 -3.93
N PHE A 168 -11.23 7.52 -3.46
CA PHE A 168 -10.98 6.64 -2.32
C PHE A 168 -11.61 7.13 -1.01
N LEU A 169 -11.83 8.45 -0.85
CA LEU A 169 -12.45 8.99 0.36
C LEU A 169 -13.89 8.51 0.57
N GLN A 170 -14.53 7.96 -0.45
CA GLN A 170 -15.89 7.40 -0.38
C GLN A 170 -15.92 5.98 0.21
N MET A 171 -14.77 5.31 0.33
CA MET A 171 -14.64 3.92 0.81
C MET A 171 -14.57 3.83 2.33
N THR A 172 -15.59 4.36 3.01
CA THR A 172 -15.61 4.41 4.49
C THR A 172 -15.81 3.01 5.09
N LEU A 173 -15.06 2.69 6.15
CA LEU A 173 -15.16 1.40 6.85
C LEU A 173 -16.54 1.13 7.46
N LEU A 174 -17.27 2.20 7.81
CA LEU A 174 -18.54 2.12 8.53
C LEU A 174 -19.75 1.89 7.60
N ASN A 175 -19.57 2.04 6.29
CA ASN A 175 -20.63 1.83 5.30
C ASN A 175 -20.59 0.43 4.66
N VAL A 176 -19.71 -0.45 5.12
CA VAL A 176 -19.60 -1.82 4.61
C VAL A 176 -20.80 -2.64 5.13
N PRO A 177 -21.61 -3.25 4.24
CA PRO A 177 -22.76 -4.04 4.67
C PRO A 177 -22.29 -5.24 5.50
N SER A 178 -22.90 -5.44 6.66
CA SER A 178 -22.62 -6.61 7.50
C SER A 178 -23.08 -7.86 6.76
N THR A 179 -22.16 -8.76 6.44
CA THR A 179 -22.52 -10.13 6.06
C THR A 179 -23.10 -10.81 7.30
N ASN A 180 -24.30 -11.39 7.17
CA ASN A 180 -25.07 -12.01 8.26
C ASN A 180 -24.46 -13.35 8.72
N MET A 181 -23.16 -13.36 9.03
CA MET A 181 -22.44 -14.47 9.64
C MET A 181 -22.33 -14.23 11.14
N GLU A 182 -22.53 -15.27 11.95
CA GLU A 182 -22.39 -15.25 13.42
C GLU A 182 -21.00 -14.79 13.90
N ILE A 183 -20.01 -14.78 13.00
CA ILE A 183 -18.67 -14.24 13.20
C ILE A 183 -18.53 -13.06 12.21
N GLN A 184 -18.52 -11.83 12.72
CA GLN A 184 -18.18 -10.68 11.88
C GLN A 184 -16.75 -10.90 11.37
N PRO A 185 -16.51 -10.95 10.05
CA PRO A 185 -15.16 -11.04 9.54
C PRO A 185 -14.37 -9.82 10.04
N PRO A 186 -13.09 -9.99 10.41
CA PRO A 186 -12.25 -8.85 10.77
C PRO A 186 -12.32 -7.84 9.63
N ILE A 187 -12.67 -6.59 9.97
CA ILE A 187 -12.77 -5.50 8.98
C ILE A 187 -11.45 -5.46 8.22
N SER A 188 -11.51 -5.58 6.89
CA SER A 188 -10.32 -5.52 6.04
C SER A 188 -9.52 -4.26 6.34
N ARG A 189 -8.18 -4.38 6.39
CA ARG A 189 -7.26 -3.28 6.65
C ARG A 189 -7.68 -2.02 5.86
N PRO A 190 -7.95 -0.88 6.51
CA PRO A 190 -8.31 0.35 5.80
C PRO A 190 -7.18 0.79 4.89
N GLN A 191 -7.54 1.35 3.73
CA GLN A 191 -6.58 2.03 2.88
C GLN A 191 -5.98 3.22 3.64
N HIS A 192 -4.67 3.43 3.54
CA HIS A 192 -3.99 4.53 4.25
C HIS A 192 -4.59 5.92 3.91
N VAL A 193 -5.11 6.09 2.69
CA VAL A 193 -5.70 7.35 2.19
C VAL A 193 -7.00 7.75 2.91
N VAL A 194 -7.70 6.82 3.58
CA VAL A 194 -8.93 7.16 4.32
C VAL A 194 -8.67 7.47 5.80
N LEU A 195 -7.44 7.30 6.27
CA LEU A 195 -7.06 7.59 7.65
C LEU A 195 -7.01 9.09 7.90
N ASN A 196 -7.27 9.50 9.14
CA ASN A 196 -7.29 10.90 9.59
C ASN A 196 -8.35 11.79 8.89
N HIS A 197 -9.24 11.23 8.07
CA HIS A 197 -10.38 11.93 7.49
C HIS A 197 -11.60 11.86 8.42
N LEU A 198 -12.33 12.98 8.52
CA LEU A 198 -13.56 13.08 9.30
C LEU A 198 -14.78 12.72 8.44
N TYR A 199 -15.54 11.74 8.90
CA TYR A 199 -16.80 11.31 8.32
C TYR A 199 -17.97 11.76 9.19
N MET A 200 -19.10 12.06 8.57
CA MET A 200 -20.32 12.48 9.26
C MET A 200 -21.51 11.70 8.71
N GLN A 201 -22.34 11.18 9.60
CA GLN A 201 -23.58 10.51 9.19
C GLN A 201 -24.58 11.53 8.63
N LYS A 202 -25.01 11.31 7.38
CA LYS A 202 -26.08 12.11 6.77
C LYS A 202 -27.45 11.55 7.16
N GLY A 203 -28.07 12.14 8.18
CA GLY A 203 -29.42 11.76 8.63
C GLY A 203 -30.53 12.26 7.68
N LYS A 204 -31.63 11.50 7.56
CA LYS A 204 -32.86 11.88 6.84
C LYS A 204 -33.96 12.47 7.76
N GLY A 205 -33.68 12.69 9.04
CA GLY A 205 -34.61 13.27 10.02
C GLY A 205 -33.91 14.30 10.90
N SER A 206 -34.68 15.16 11.57
CA SER A 206 -34.19 16.25 12.44
C SER A 206 -33.19 15.73 13.48
N PRO A 207 -31.87 15.94 13.32
CA PRO A 207 -30.91 15.32 14.21
C PRO A 207 -30.71 16.24 15.41
N SER A 208 -31.32 15.88 16.54
CA SER A 208 -30.85 16.36 17.85
C SER A 208 -29.41 15.89 18.13
N VAL A 209 -28.90 14.92 17.36
CA VAL A 209 -27.59 14.29 17.51
C VAL A 209 -26.90 14.11 16.16
N VAL A 210 -25.62 14.48 16.09
CA VAL A 210 -24.71 14.22 14.96
C VAL A 210 -23.72 13.13 15.34
N ALA A 211 -23.51 12.18 14.44
CA ALA A 211 -22.46 11.16 14.55
C ALA A 211 -21.27 11.53 13.66
N LEU A 212 -20.09 11.59 14.27
CA LEU A 212 -18.80 11.87 13.64
C LEU A 212 -17.90 10.64 13.75
N GLY A 213 -17.26 10.23 12.66
CA GLY A 213 -16.36 9.09 12.61
C GLY A 213 -14.99 9.46 12.09
N THR A 214 -13.93 8.90 12.66
CA THR A 214 -12.55 9.05 12.14
C THR A 214 -11.74 7.78 12.43
N THR A 215 -10.83 7.42 11.52
CA THR A 215 -9.98 6.23 11.65
C THR A 215 -8.52 6.66 11.79
N HIS A 216 -7.86 6.24 12.86
CA HIS A 216 -6.45 6.52 13.11
C HIS A 216 -5.63 5.23 13.11
N ARG A 217 -4.35 5.34 12.76
CA ARG A 217 -3.38 4.24 12.87
C ARG A 217 -2.54 4.42 14.14
N PHE A 218 -2.44 3.37 14.93
CA PHE A 218 -1.55 3.25 16.09
C PHE A 218 -0.61 2.08 15.85
N LEU A 219 0.64 2.38 15.46
CA LEU A 219 1.61 1.37 15.01
C LEU A 219 0.99 0.49 13.90
N ALA A 220 0.93 -0.83 14.11
CA ALA A 220 0.34 -1.79 13.18
C ALA A 220 -1.18 -1.98 13.34
N LYS A 221 -1.85 -1.20 14.20
CA LYS A 221 -3.29 -1.32 14.50
C LYS A 221 -4.07 -0.10 14.00
N TYR A 222 -5.35 -0.30 13.72
CA TYR A 222 -6.26 0.74 13.25
C TYR A 222 -7.44 0.87 14.22
N VAL A 223 -7.80 2.11 14.54
CA VAL A 223 -8.86 2.42 15.51
C VAL A 223 -9.82 3.41 14.87
N THR A 224 -11.08 2.99 14.72
CA THR A 224 -12.17 3.87 14.29
C THR A 224 -12.91 4.39 15.51
N VAL A 225 -12.93 5.71 15.69
CA VAL A 225 -13.65 6.38 16.78
C VAL A 225 -14.93 6.98 16.22
N VAL A 226 -16.06 6.72 16.88
CA VAL A 226 -17.36 7.36 16.57
C VAL A 226 -17.81 8.19 17.76
N LEU A 227 -17.97 9.50 17.55
CA LEU A 227 -18.45 10.47 18.52
C LEU A 227 -19.88 10.87 18.20
N TYR A 228 -20.78 10.72 19.16
CA TYR A 228 -22.15 11.25 19.11
C TYR A 228 -22.21 12.56 19.88
N LYS A 229 -22.60 13.64 19.21
CA LYS A 229 -22.72 14.97 19.81
C LYS A 229 -24.13 15.52 19.60
N SER A 230 -24.76 15.96 20.68
CA SER A 230 -26.05 16.67 20.58
C SER A 230 -25.85 18.08 20.03
N LEU A 231 -26.75 18.49 19.13
CA LEU A 231 -26.87 19.87 18.68
C LEU A 231 -27.84 20.59 19.60
N GLN A 232 -27.31 21.38 20.54
CA GLN A 232 -28.14 22.33 21.27
C GLN A 232 -28.58 23.42 20.30
N ARG A 233 -29.90 23.68 20.27
CA ARG A 233 -30.49 24.80 19.52
C ARG A 233 -30.31 26.11 20.28
#